data_AF-A0A961KF82-F1
#
_entry.id   AF-A0A961KF82-F1
#
_cell.length_a   1.000
_cell.length_b   1.000
_cell.length_c   1.000
_cell.angle_alpha   90.00
_cell.angle_beta   90.00
_cell.angle_gamma   90.00
#
_symmetry.space_group_name_H-M   'P 1'
#
loop_
_entity.id
_entity.type
_entity.pdbx_description
1 polymer ?
#
loop_
_entity_poly.entity_id
_entity_poly.type
_entity_poly.pdbx_seq_one_letter_code
_entity_poly.pdbx_strand_id
1 'polypeptide(L)'
;MISCAHCGTTSYLEDDQFRAAGQSGVMHDGPQLLALDRPVRIAGRLYTPRGQARFSYGRGEWDEFWAHDAQGEGAWISVDEGDVVVQVALAPGNAPRPKGPLVMGQALSARGESFAVSEIEDATCIALRGVFPEVLRLGERYRFVNATAPSGRLLSGEEGPDGWDWFVGDWVDPFEVVTP
;
A
#
# COMPACT_ATOMS: atom_id res chain seq x y z
N MET A 1 13.31 -2.26 1.47
CA MET A 1 13.99 -1.00 1.05
C MET A 1 14.08 0.00 2.20
N ILE A 2 15.05 0.92 2.22
CA ILE A 2 15.15 2.04 3.15
C ILE A 2 15.33 3.38 2.41
N SER A 3 14.68 4.43 2.90
CA SER A 3 14.89 5.82 2.49
C SER A 3 15.42 6.65 3.66
N CYS A 4 16.55 7.32 3.45
CA CYS A 4 17.22 8.13 4.47
C CYS A 4 16.60 9.53 4.56
N ALA A 5 16.03 9.85 5.72
CA ALA A 5 15.43 11.16 5.99
C ALA A 5 16.42 12.34 5.97
N HIS A 6 17.74 12.09 6.12
CA HIS A 6 18.73 13.15 6.17
C HIS A 6 19.25 13.58 4.80
N CYS A 7 19.53 12.61 3.91
CA CYS A 7 20.10 12.90 2.58
C CYS A 7 19.15 12.57 1.42
N GLY A 8 17.95 12.05 1.70
CA GLY A 8 16.97 11.68 0.67
C GLY A 8 17.42 10.52 -0.22
N THR A 9 18.49 9.80 0.13
CA THR A 9 18.94 8.62 -0.61
C THR A 9 18.07 7.42 -0.28
N THR A 10 17.64 6.70 -1.31
CA THR A 10 16.99 5.40 -1.16
C THR A 10 17.97 4.27 -1.41
N SER A 11 17.81 3.17 -0.70
CA SER A 11 18.70 2.00 -0.80
C SER A 11 17.97 0.71 -0.48
N TYR A 12 18.49 -0.41 -0.95
CA TYR A 12 17.94 -1.73 -0.72
C TYR A 12 19.06 -2.76 -0.69
N LEU A 13 18.77 -3.89 -0.05
CA LEU A 13 19.69 -5.02 0.03
C LEU A 13 19.32 -6.02 -1.05
N GLU A 14 20.29 -6.40 -1.87
CA GLU A 14 20.18 -7.43 -2.91
C GLU A 14 21.50 -8.19 -2.94
N ASP A 15 21.46 -9.52 -2.79
CA ASP A 15 22.64 -10.40 -2.76
C ASP A 15 23.73 -9.96 -1.77
N ASP A 16 23.35 -9.62 -0.53
CA ASP A 16 24.23 -9.08 0.53
C ASP A 16 24.99 -7.79 0.17
N GLN A 17 24.57 -7.10 -0.90
CA GLN A 17 25.11 -5.80 -1.30
C GLN A 17 24.07 -4.70 -1.09
N PHE A 18 24.52 -3.60 -0.49
CA PHE A 18 23.72 -2.39 -0.35
C PHE A 18 23.76 -1.62 -1.67
N ARG A 19 22.61 -1.54 -2.36
CA ARG A 19 22.48 -0.84 -3.64
C ARG A 19 21.71 0.47 -3.46
N ALA A 20 22.14 1.51 -4.16
CA ALA A 20 21.36 2.75 -4.26
C ALA A 20 20.12 2.50 -5.14
N ALA A 21 18.94 2.87 -4.64
CA ALA A 21 17.69 2.86 -5.41
C ALA A 21 17.44 4.21 -6.12
N GLY A 22 18.08 5.30 -5.67
CA GLY A 22 17.92 6.64 -6.23
C GLY A 22 17.68 7.71 -5.17
N GLN A 23 16.82 8.69 -5.49
CA GLN A 23 16.35 9.73 -4.58
C GLN A 23 14.93 9.42 -4.08
N SER A 24 14.51 10.12 -3.03
CA SER A 24 13.26 9.88 -2.30
C SER A 24 12.09 10.77 -2.74
N GLY A 25 12.30 11.70 -3.67
CA GLY A 25 11.30 12.72 -4.01
C GLY A 25 11.10 13.74 -2.87
N VAL A 26 10.10 14.62 -3.01
CA VAL A 26 9.73 15.59 -1.97
C VAL A 26 8.41 15.15 -1.35
N MET A 27 8.44 14.74 -0.08
CA MET A 27 7.24 14.45 0.70
C MET A 27 6.67 15.77 1.28
N HIS A 28 5.35 15.96 1.26
CA HIS A 28 4.75 17.11 1.92
C HIS A 28 4.75 16.94 3.45
N ASP A 29 5.18 17.98 4.16
CA ASP A 29 5.24 18.03 5.64
C ASP A 29 3.97 18.62 6.27
N GLY A 30 2.84 18.57 5.55
CA GLY A 30 1.54 18.99 6.08
C GLY A 30 1.04 18.06 7.20
N PRO A 31 -0.02 18.46 7.93
CA PRO A 31 -0.68 17.55 8.86
C PRO A 31 -1.11 16.26 8.17
N GLN A 32 -0.69 15.13 8.71
CA GLN A 32 -1.01 13.79 8.21
C GLN A 32 -1.67 12.98 9.32
N LEU A 33 -2.58 12.07 8.95
CA LEU A 33 -3.22 11.13 9.88
C LEU A 33 -2.19 10.19 10.53
N LEU A 34 -1.16 9.83 9.78
CA LEU A 34 -0.13 8.88 10.17
C LEU A 34 1.25 9.54 10.16
N ALA A 35 2.11 9.12 11.08
CA ALA A 35 3.49 9.57 11.16
C ALA A 35 4.42 8.36 11.36
N LEU A 36 5.57 8.39 10.69
CA LEU A 36 6.57 7.33 10.83
C LEU A 36 7.04 7.18 12.28
N ASP A 37 7.24 5.93 12.68
CA ASP A 37 7.72 5.51 14.01
C ASP A 37 6.85 5.98 15.18
N ARG A 38 5.65 6.51 14.92
CA ARG A 38 4.66 6.85 15.94
C ARG A 38 3.52 5.83 15.92
N PRO A 39 3.33 5.05 16.99
CA PRO A 39 2.23 4.11 17.06
C PRO A 39 0.87 4.81 16.94
N VAL A 40 -0.07 4.17 16.26
CA VAL A 40 -1.44 4.63 16.02
C VAL A 40 -2.42 3.50 16.27
N ARG A 41 -3.61 3.81 16.80
CA ARG A 41 -4.72 2.87 16.86
C ARG A 41 -5.65 3.11 15.68
N ILE A 42 -5.94 2.06 14.93
CA ILE A 42 -6.84 2.07 13.77
C ILE A 42 -7.85 0.93 13.98
N ALA A 43 -9.13 1.27 14.07
CA ALA A 43 -10.20 0.31 14.39
C ALA A 43 -9.86 -0.57 15.62
N GLY A 44 -9.29 0.04 16.66
CA GLY A 44 -8.89 -0.62 17.90
C GLY A 44 -7.56 -1.41 17.87
N ARG A 45 -6.96 -1.62 16.69
CA ARG A 45 -5.67 -2.33 16.52
C ARG A 45 -4.51 -1.35 16.48
N LEU A 46 -3.37 -1.71 17.09
CA LEU A 46 -2.17 -0.88 17.10
C LEU A 46 -1.31 -1.16 15.87
N TYR A 47 -0.91 -0.11 15.17
CA TYR A 47 0.03 -0.14 14.05
C TYR A 47 1.17 0.85 14.28
N THR A 48 2.36 0.53 13.79
CA THR A 48 3.51 1.44 13.76
C THR A 48 3.94 1.64 12.32
N PRO A 49 3.65 2.79 11.69
CA PRO A 49 4.11 3.10 10.34
C PRO A 49 5.64 3.14 10.28
N ARG A 50 6.20 2.44 9.30
CA ARG A 50 7.65 2.30 9.07
C ARG A 50 8.08 2.90 7.75
N GLY A 51 7.24 2.85 6.73
CA GLY A 51 7.46 3.45 5.42
C GLY A 51 6.25 4.27 4.98
N GLN A 52 6.48 5.29 4.17
CA GLN A 52 5.45 6.09 3.51
C GLN A 52 5.86 6.36 2.07
N ALA A 53 5.01 5.91 1.16
CA ALA A 53 5.07 6.22 -0.26
C ALA A 53 3.95 7.21 -0.58
N ARG A 54 4.17 8.00 -1.63
CA ARG A 54 3.14 8.81 -2.24
C ARG A 54 3.05 8.46 -3.70
N PHE A 55 1.83 8.26 -4.17
CA PHE A 55 1.55 7.95 -5.55
C PHE A 55 0.65 9.01 -6.16
N SER A 56 0.89 9.30 -7.44
CA SER A 56 0.04 10.17 -8.24
C SER A 56 -0.56 9.38 -9.41
N TYR A 57 -1.87 9.49 -9.54
CA TYR A 57 -2.66 8.99 -10.66
C TYR A 57 -3.10 10.12 -11.60
N GLY A 58 -2.35 11.23 -11.59
CA GLY A 58 -2.52 12.40 -12.45
C GLY A 58 -3.57 13.40 -11.99
N ARG A 59 -4.78 12.94 -11.65
CA ARG A 59 -5.87 13.81 -11.14
C ARG A 59 -5.83 14.02 -9.63
N GLY A 60 -5.11 13.17 -8.90
CA GLY A 60 -4.96 13.21 -7.45
C GLY A 60 -3.71 12.45 -6.98
N GLU A 61 -3.57 12.37 -5.67
CA GLU A 61 -2.47 11.68 -4.98
C GLU A 61 -3.02 10.94 -3.77
N TRP A 62 -2.47 9.76 -3.46
CA TRP A 62 -2.68 9.10 -2.18
C TRP A 62 -1.34 8.85 -1.48
N ASP A 63 -1.41 8.77 -0.15
CA ASP A 63 -0.30 8.30 0.67
C ASP A 63 -0.53 6.82 1.03
N GLU A 64 0.52 6.02 0.92
CA GLU A 64 0.50 4.60 1.26
C GLU A 64 1.59 4.29 2.27
N PHE A 65 1.19 3.68 3.38
CA PHE A 65 2.07 3.42 4.51
C PHE A 65 2.30 1.93 4.67
N TRP A 66 3.56 1.54 4.79
CA TRP A 66 3.89 0.22 5.34
C TRP A 66 3.94 0.32 6.86
N ALA A 67 3.17 -0.51 7.55
CA ALA A 67 3.14 -0.56 9.01
C ALA A 67 3.26 -1.97 9.54
N HIS A 68 3.75 -2.10 10.77
CA HIS A 68 3.69 -3.35 11.52
C HIS A 68 2.62 -3.25 12.60
N ASP A 69 1.85 -4.31 12.79
CA ASP A 69 0.94 -4.43 13.92
C ASP A 69 1.68 -4.78 15.23
N ALA A 70 0.93 -4.95 16.32
CA ALA A 70 1.51 -5.29 17.63
C ALA A 70 2.22 -6.66 17.67
N GLN A 71 1.99 -7.54 16.69
CA GLN A 71 2.65 -8.83 16.55
C GLN A 71 3.88 -8.76 15.64
N GLY A 72 4.11 -7.62 14.99
CA GLY A 72 5.16 -7.45 13.99
C GLY A 72 4.74 -7.85 12.58
N GLU A 73 3.47 -8.20 12.38
CA GLU A 73 2.94 -8.56 11.07
C GLU A 73 2.69 -7.30 10.24
N GLY A 74 2.94 -7.42 8.94
CA GLY A 74 2.89 -6.29 8.02
C GLY A 74 1.48 -5.98 7.50
N ALA A 75 1.18 -4.70 7.39
CA ALA A 75 -0.02 -4.18 6.75
C ALA A 75 0.28 -2.92 5.93
N TRP A 76 -0.39 -2.80 4.79
CA TRP A 76 -0.45 -1.57 4.02
C TRP A 76 -1.62 -0.72 4.52
N ILE A 77 -1.41 0.58 4.66
CA ILE A 77 -2.45 1.53 5.07
C ILE A 77 -2.46 2.66 4.04
N SER A 78 -3.54 2.74 3.27
CA SER A 78 -3.71 3.77 2.26
C SER A 78 -4.62 4.88 2.78
N VAL A 79 -4.22 6.11 2.51
CA VAL A 79 -4.95 7.33 2.86
C VAL A 79 -5.14 8.15 1.58
N ASP A 80 -6.39 8.24 1.12
CA ASP A 80 -6.77 8.98 -0.08
C ASP A 80 -7.97 9.88 0.24
N GLU A 81 -7.80 11.21 0.11
CA GLU A 81 -8.83 12.23 0.39
C GLU A 81 -9.62 12.07 1.71
N GLY A 82 -9.03 11.40 2.72
CA GLY A 82 -9.65 11.14 4.02
C GLY A 82 -10.24 9.74 4.18
N ASP A 83 -10.34 8.96 3.11
CA ASP A 83 -10.63 7.54 3.17
C ASP A 83 -9.39 6.78 3.63
N VAL A 84 -9.58 5.87 4.59
CA VAL A 84 -8.51 5.03 5.14
C VAL A 84 -8.85 3.57 4.89
N VAL A 85 -7.91 2.81 4.35
CA VAL A 85 -8.05 1.36 4.22
C VAL A 85 -6.82 0.66 4.77
N VAL A 86 -7.04 -0.39 5.56
CA VAL A 86 -5.96 -1.25 6.06
C VAL A 86 -6.00 -2.56 5.29
N GLN A 87 -4.91 -2.88 4.62
CA GLN A 87 -4.77 -4.01 3.70
C GLN A 87 -3.73 -5.00 4.21
N VAL A 88 -4.06 -6.29 4.13
CA VAL A 88 -3.14 -7.39 4.47
C VAL A 88 -2.97 -8.33 3.28
N ALA A 89 -1.76 -8.85 3.11
CA ALA A 89 -1.44 -9.75 2.03
C ALA A 89 -2.30 -11.03 2.05
N LEU A 90 -2.69 -11.49 0.87
CA LEU A 90 -3.35 -12.77 0.68
C LEU A 90 -2.34 -13.86 0.41
N ALA A 91 -2.41 -14.94 1.20
CA ALA A 91 -1.66 -16.15 0.89
C ALA A 91 -2.06 -16.69 -0.51
N PRO A 92 -1.14 -17.30 -1.28
CA PRO A 92 -1.40 -17.73 -2.66
C PRO A 92 -2.59 -18.70 -2.86
N GLY A 93 -3.01 -19.42 -1.81
CA GLY A 93 -4.19 -20.28 -1.84
C GLY A 93 -5.52 -19.53 -1.72
N ASN A 94 -5.48 -18.28 -1.25
CA ASN A 94 -6.62 -17.40 -1.03
C ASN A 94 -6.69 -16.23 -2.01
N ALA A 95 -5.65 -16.04 -2.83
CA ALA A 95 -5.55 -14.98 -3.82
C ALA A 95 -6.27 -15.35 -5.14
N PRO A 96 -6.84 -14.37 -5.86
CA PRO A 96 -7.34 -14.56 -7.21
C PRO A 96 -6.26 -15.10 -8.16
N ARG A 97 -6.71 -15.87 -9.16
CA ARG A 97 -5.86 -16.35 -10.26
C ARG A 97 -6.52 -16.02 -11.60
N PRO A 98 -6.62 -14.73 -11.96
CA PRO A 98 -7.27 -14.34 -13.20
C PRO A 98 -6.54 -14.95 -14.40
N LYS A 99 -7.30 -15.38 -15.40
CA LYS A 99 -6.76 -15.85 -16.67
C LYS A 99 -6.87 -14.72 -17.68
N GLY A 100 -5.73 -14.13 -18.05
CA GLY A 100 -5.67 -13.01 -18.99
C GLY A 100 -5.93 -11.65 -18.33
N PRO A 101 -6.12 -10.60 -19.14
CA PRO A 101 -6.27 -9.24 -18.66
C PRO A 101 -7.51 -9.06 -17.78
N LEU A 102 -7.38 -8.24 -16.74
CA LEU A 102 -8.49 -7.83 -15.90
C LEU A 102 -9.37 -6.80 -16.61
N VAL A 103 -10.68 -6.88 -16.38
CA VAL A 103 -11.66 -5.94 -16.94
C VAL A 103 -12.62 -5.42 -15.87
N MET A 104 -13.14 -4.21 -16.08
CA MET A 104 -14.12 -3.59 -15.19
C MET A 104 -15.35 -4.48 -14.99
N GLY A 105 -15.83 -4.59 -13.76
CA GLY A 105 -16.97 -5.44 -13.37
C GLY A 105 -16.68 -6.94 -13.34
N GLN A 106 -15.46 -7.38 -13.68
CA GLN A 106 -15.08 -8.78 -13.57
C GLN A 106 -15.19 -9.26 -12.12
N ALA A 107 -15.78 -10.44 -11.92
CA ALA A 107 -15.80 -11.10 -10.63
C ALA A 107 -14.46 -11.79 -10.35
N LEU A 108 -13.82 -11.44 -9.24
CA LEU A 108 -12.65 -12.09 -8.67
C LEU A 108 -13.05 -12.79 -7.38
N SER A 109 -12.48 -13.98 -7.12
CA SER A 109 -12.70 -14.68 -5.86
C SER A 109 -11.45 -14.67 -5.02
N ALA A 110 -11.61 -14.26 -3.75
CA ALA A 110 -10.55 -14.24 -2.75
C ALA A 110 -11.12 -14.67 -1.40
N ARG A 111 -10.43 -15.54 -0.66
CA ARG A 111 -10.89 -16.12 0.63
C ARG A 111 -12.34 -16.66 0.60
N GLY A 112 -12.81 -17.16 -0.55
CA GLY A 112 -14.18 -17.67 -0.71
C GLY A 112 -15.27 -16.60 -0.85
N GLU A 113 -14.90 -15.31 -0.88
CA GLU A 113 -15.78 -14.18 -1.15
C GLU A 113 -15.61 -13.72 -2.61
N SER A 114 -16.64 -13.10 -3.19
CA SER A 114 -16.63 -12.56 -4.55
C SER A 114 -16.51 -11.03 -4.53
N PHE A 115 -15.60 -10.50 -5.32
CA PHE A 115 -15.31 -9.08 -5.47
C PHE A 115 -15.53 -8.68 -6.93
N ALA A 116 -16.16 -7.54 -7.19
CA ALA A 116 -16.31 -7.00 -8.53
C ALA A 116 -15.26 -5.93 -8.79
N VAL A 117 -14.47 -6.06 -9.86
CA VAL A 117 -13.45 -5.07 -10.24
C VAL A 117 -14.10 -3.71 -10.43
N SER A 118 -13.64 -2.73 -9.67
CA SER A 118 -14.18 -1.36 -9.61
C SER A 118 -13.20 -0.32 -10.11
N GLU A 119 -11.91 -0.65 -10.23
CA GLU A 119 -10.87 0.27 -10.70
C GLU A 119 -9.71 -0.52 -11.31
N ILE A 120 -9.15 -0.02 -12.41
CA ILE A 120 -7.91 -0.55 -12.98
C ILE A 120 -7.11 0.64 -13.52
N GLU A 121 -6.07 1.04 -12.80
CA GLU A 121 -5.33 2.26 -13.10
C GLU A 121 -3.81 2.05 -12.96
N ASP A 122 -3.08 3.10 -13.33
CA ASP A 122 -1.64 3.19 -13.18
C ASP A 122 -1.34 4.43 -12.32
N ALA A 123 -0.41 4.32 -11.38
CA ALA A 123 0.05 5.44 -10.60
C ALA A 123 1.57 5.51 -10.52
N THR A 124 2.10 6.72 -10.44
CA THR A 124 3.54 6.96 -10.36
C THR A 124 3.94 7.19 -8.91
N CYS A 125 4.96 6.47 -8.43
CA CYS A 125 5.55 6.75 -7.13
C CYS A 125 6.31 8.09 -7.19
N ILE A 126 5.86 9.11 -6.46
CA ILE A 126 6.43 10.48 -6.51
C ILE A 126 7.15 10.90 -5.24
N ALA A 127 7.01 10.14 -4.15
CA ALA A 127 7.82 10.32 -2.95
C ALA A 127 7.89 9.04 -2.11
N LEU A 128 8.98 8.87 -1.37
CA LEU A 128 9.25 7.74 -0.48
C LEU A 128 9.93 8.25 0.80
N ARG A 129 9.61 7.67 1.96
CA ARG A 129 10.42 7.82 3.18
C ARG A 129 10.25 6.61 4.09
N GLY A 130 11.25 6.31 4.91
CA GLY A 130 11.20 5.18 5.85
C GLY A 130 11.58 3.82 5.24
N VAL A 131 10.97 2.75 5.72
CA VAL A 131 11.34 1.35 5.43
C VAL A 131 10.14 0.59 4.88
N PHE A 132 10.36 -0.14 3.79
CA PHE A 132 9.35 -0.95 3.08
C PHE A 132 9.78 -2.43 3.00
N PRO A 133 8.82 -3.37 2.92
CA PRO A 133 9.10 -4.79 2.79
C PRO A 133 9.63 -5.12 1.39
N GLU A 134 9.27 -4.33 0.40
CA GLU A 134 9.66 -4.47 -1.00
C GLU A 134 10.43 -3.24 -1.51
N VAL A 135 10.76 -3.25 -2.80
CA VAL A 135 11.49 -2.16 -3.46
C VAL A 135 10.52 -1.33 -4.27
N LEU A 136 10.19 -0.14 -3.76
CA LEU A 136 9.51 0.91 -4.51
C LEU A 136 10.54 1.81 -5.20
N ARG A 137 10.25 2.34 -6.38
CA ARG A 137 11.16 3.23 -7.11
C ARG A 137 10.47 4.53 -7.45
N LEU A 138 11.15 5.62 -7.11
CA LEU A 138 10.72 6.96 -7.47
C LEU A 138 10.63 7.11 -9.00
N GLY A 139 9.51 7.63 -9.48
CA GLY A 139 9.21 7.85 -10.89
C GLY A 139 8.76 6.60 -11.64
N GLU A 140 8.78 5.42 -11.01
CA GLU A 140 8.23 4.21 -11.59
C GLU A 140 6.70 4.22 -11.53
N ARG A 141 6.10 3.62 -12.55
CA ARG A 141 4.65 3.52 -12.69
C ARG A 141 4.21 2.11 -12.32
N TYR A 142 3.28 2.03 -11.38
CA TYR A 142 2.74 0.81 -10.83
C TYR A 142 1.30 0.66 -11.29
N ARG A 143 0.96 -0.52 -11.79
CA ARG A 143 -0.39 -0.85 -12.24
C ARG A 143 -1.11 -1.59 -11.13
N PHE A 144 -2.31 -1.13 -10.80
CA PHE A 144 -3.11 -1.71 -9.74
C PHE A 144 -4.55 -1.94 -10.17
N VAL A 145 -5.24 -2.80 -9.42
CA VAL A 145 -6.65 -3.10 -9.56
C VAL A 145 -7.29 -3.05 -8.18
N ASN A 146 -8.44 -2.39 -8.08
CA ASN A 146 -9.30 -2.50 -6.91
C ASN A 146 -10.61 -3.19 -7.30
N ALA A 147 -11.10 -4.04 -6.41
CA ALA A 147 -12.35 -4.75 -6.53
C ALA A 147 -13.09 -4.73 -5.18
N THR A 148 -14.41 -4.64 -5.25
CA THR A 148 -15.24 -4.46 -4.04
C THR A 148 -16.18 -5.64 -3.86
N ALA A 149 -16.23 -6.18 -2.65
CA ALA A 149 -17.22 -7.20 -2.28
C ALA A 149 -18.57 -6.55 -1.88
N PRO A 150 -19.69 -7.29 -1.91
CA PRO A 150 -20.97 -6.81 -1.39
C PRO A 150 -20.93 -6.38 0.09
N SER A 151 -19.96 -6.90 0.86
CA SER A 151 -19.68 -6.51 2.25
C SER A 151 -19.03 -5.12 2.37
N GLY A 152 -18.62 -4.50 1.26
CA GLY A 152 -17.86 -3.25 1.21
C GLY A 152 -16.35 -3.45 1.31
N ARG A 153 -15.86 -4.68 1.55
CA ARG A 153 -14.43 -4.98 1.66
C ARG A 153 -13.70 -4.77 0.34
N LEU A 154 -12.45 -4.34 0.44
CA LEU A 154 -11.56 -4.12 -0.69
C LEU A 154 -10.75 -5.38 -0.97
N LEU A 155 -10.64 -5.74 -2.24
CA LEU A 155 -9.59 -6.59 -2.77
C LEU A 155 -8.74 -5.72 -3.69
N SER A 156 -7.47 -5.55 -3.34
CA SER A 156 -6.52 -4.78 -4.12
C SER A 156 -5.47 -5.71 -4.69
N GLY A 157 -5.07 -5.48 -5.93
CA GLY A 157 -3.99 -6.19 -6.59
C GLY A 157 -3.01 -5.21 -7.19
N GLU A 158 -1.73 -5.53 -7.10
CA GLU A 158 -0.65 -4.80 -7.78
C GLU A 158 0.05 -5.72 -8.76
N GLU A 159 0.33 -5.22 -9.97
CA GLU A 159 1.06 -5.96 -10.99
C GLU A 159 2.56 -5.94 -10.68
N GLY A 160 3.09 -7.10 -10.29
CA GLY A 160 4.51 -7.35 -10.05
C GLY A 160 5.17 -8.21 -11.15
N PRO A 161 6.48 -8.47 -11.03
CA PRO A 161 7.25 -9.22 -12.02
C PRO A 161 6.80 -10.69 -12.15
N ASP A 162 6.31 -11.28 -11.06
CA ASP A 162 5.86 -12.68 -11.00
C ASP A 162 4.33 -12.84 -11.14
N GLY A 163 3.64 -11.74 -11.49
CA GLY A 163 2.19 -11.67 -11.57
C GLY A 163 1.62 -10.72 -10.53
N TRP A 164 0.37 -10.94 -10.15
CA TRP A 164 -0.35 -10.05 -9.24
C TRP A 164 -0.08 -10.40 -7.78
N ASP A 165 0.35 -9.41 -7.00
CA ASP A 165 0.34 -9.45 -5.54
C ASP A 165 -1.01 -8.95 -5.04
N TRP A 166 -1.65 -9.73 -4.16
CA TRP A 166 -3.03 -9.48 -3.76
C TRP A 166 -3.15 -9.20 -2.26
N PHE A 167 -4.01 -8.24 -1.94
CA PHE A 167 -4.28 -7.79 -0.60
C PHE A 167 -5.79 -7.71 -0.38
N VAL A 168 -6.24 -8.04 0.82
CA VAL A 168 -7.62 -7.79 1.24
C VAL A 168 -7.60 -6.69 2.29
N GLY A 169 -8.50 -5.72 2.14
CA GLY A 169 -8.57 -4.55 3.00
C GLY A 169 -9.95 -4.30 3.56
N ASP A 170 -9.96 -3.66 4.72
CA ASP A 170 -11.14 -3.17 5.40
C ASP A 170 -11.05 -1.64 5.48
N TRP A 171 -12.08 -0.95 5.02
CA TRP A 171 -12.19 0.50 5.14
C TRP A 171 -12.39 0.89 6.59
N VAL A 172 -11.77 1.99 6.99
CA VAL A 172 -11.78 2.51 8.36
C VAL A 172 -12.24 3.95 8.32
N ASP A 173 -13.14 4.29 9.24
CA ASP A 173 -13.53 5.68 9.45
C ASP A 173 -12.29 6.47 9.94
N PRO A 174 -11.92 7.59 9.30
CA PRO A 174 -10.76 8.40 9.73
C PRO A 174 -10.86 8.87 11.19
N PHE A 175 -12.05 8.98 11.77
CA PHE A 175 -12.24 9.32 13.19
C PHE A 175 -11.90 8.15 14.14
N GLU A 176 -11.76 6.92 13.64
CA GLU A 176 -11.26 5.77 14.38
C GLU A 176 -9.73 5.64 14.34
N VAL A 177 -9.05 6.55 13.63
CA VAL A 177 -7.59 6.66 13.61
C VAL A 177 -7.15 7.61 14.73
N VAL A 178 -6.70 7.04 15.85
CA VAL A 178 -6.36 7.81 17.04
C VAL A 178 -4.95 7.52 17.53
N THR A 179 -4.28 8.55 18.03
CA THR A 179 -3.01 8.38 18.75
C THR A 179 -3.30 7.70 20.11
N PRO A 180 -2.52 6.69 20.51
CA PRO A 180 -2.76 5.92 21.74
C PRO A 180 -2.56 6.72 23.02
#